data_AF-A0A1C4U2P9-F1
#
_entry.id   AF-A0A1C4U2P9-F1
#
_cell.length_a   1.000
_cell.length_b   1.000
_cell.length_c   1.000
_cell.angle_alpha   90.00
_cell.angle_beta   90.00
_cell.angle_gamma   90.00
#
_symmetry.space_group_name_H-M   'P 1'
#
loop_
_entity.id
_entity.type
_entity.pdbx_description
1 polymer ?
#
loop_
_entity_poly.entity_id
_entity_poly.type
_entity_poly.pdbx_seq_one_letter_code
_entity_poly.pdbx_strand_id
1 'polypeptide(L)' 'MDTAVIWISADIDPIEPAVVKCLDYSRRRGYRLEGIVRGSWKSVSWMVTNREVAVVIISDWAYLPPAPMPRIEVADD' A
#
# COMPACT_ATOMS: atom_id res chain seq x y z
N MET A 1 6.74 12.57 9.67
CA MET A 1 7.15 11.64 8.60
C MET A 1 6.28 10.43 8.77
N ASP A 2 5.41 10.16 7.79
CA ASP A 2 4.41 9.10 7.91
C ASP A 2 5.02 7.76 7.49
N THR A 3 4.65 6.73 8.24
CA THR A 3 5.06 5.34 7.98
C THR A 3 4.14 4.75 6.92
N ALA A 4 4.71 4.18 5.86
CA ALA A 4 3.96 3.61 4.74
C ALA A 4 4.32 2.15 4.49
N VAL A 5 3.37 1.40 3.92
CA VAL A 5 3.63 0.08 3.33
C VAL A 5 3.07 0.03 1.92
N ILE A 6 3.71 -0.75 1.07
CA ILE A 6 3.16 -1.11 -0.24
C ILE A 6 2.38 -2.40 -0.05
N TRP A 7 1.10 -2.41 -0.39
CA TRP A 7 0.30 -3.63 -0.35
C TRP A 7 0.09 -4.19 -1.75
N ILE A 8 0.26 -5.51 -1.86
CA ILE A 8 0.04 -6.28 -3.09
C ILE A 8 -0.87 -7.44 -2.73
N SER A 9 -1.99 -7.58 -3.45
CA SER A 9 -2.88 -8.71 -3.25
C SER A 9 -2.16 -10.04 -3.47
N ALA A 10 -2.49 -11.06 -2.66
CA ALA A 10 -1.98 -12.41 -2.86
C ALA A 10 -2.42 -13.02 -4.19
N ASP A 11 -3.58 -12.60 -4.70
CA ASP A 11 -4.20 -13.14 -5.92
C ASP A 11 -3.58 -12.58 -7.20
N ILE A 12 -2.59 -11.69 -7.06
CA ILE A 12 -1.92 -11.03 -8.18
C ILE A 12 -0.46 -11.43 -8.14
N ASP A 13 0.08 -11.78 -9.30
CA ASP A 13 1.52 -11.83 -9.47
C ASP A 13 2.00 -10.40 -9.73
N PRO A 14 2.79 -9.80 -8.82
CA PRO A 14 3.21 -8.42 -8.98
C PRO A 14 4.03 -8.27 -10.25
N ILE A 15 3.54 -7.46 -11.17
CA ILE A 15 4.36 -7.02 -12.30
C ILE A 15 5.37 -6.02 -11.73
N GLU A 16 6.67 -6.21 -11.97
CA GLU A 16 7.75 -5.30 -11.52
C GLU A 16 7.41 -3.79 -11.66
N PRO A 17 6.77 -3.30 -12.74
CA PRO A 17 6.41 -1.89 -12.89
C PRO A 17 5.46 -1.37 -11.80
N ALA A 18 4.56 -2.20 -11.27
CA ALA A 18 3.62 -1.78 -10.22
C ALA A 18 4.33 -1.49 -8.90
N VAL A 19 5.32 -2.32 -8.56
CA VAL A 19 6.14 -2.15 -7.36
C VAL A 19 7.02 -0.91 -7.48
N VAL A 20 7.65 -0.71 -8.65
CA VAL A 20 8.49 0.46 -8.92
C VAL A 20 7.69 1.76 -8.79
N LYS A 21 6.47 1.82 -9.34
CA LYS A 21 5.58 2.99 -9.20
C LYS A 21 5.29 3.32 -7.74
N CYS A 22 4.93 2.32 -6.94
CA CYS A 22 4.65 2.50 -5.52
C CYS A 22 5.89 2.96 -4.72
N LEU A 23 7.08 2.44 -5.07
CA LEU A 23 8.35 2.86 -4.48
C LEU A 23 8.65 4.33 -4.80
N ASP A 24 8.54 4.74 -6.05
CA ASP A 24 8.81 6.12 -6.45
C ASP A 24 7.78 7.09 -5.87
N TYR A 25 6.52 6.69 -5.75
CA TYR A 25 5.50 7.45 -5.05
C TYR A 25 5.86 7.68 -3.57
N SER A 26 6.28 6.62 -2.87
CA SER A 26 6.67 6.71 -1.45
C SER A 26 7.83 7.70 -1.24
N ARG A 27 8.80 7.71 -2.16
CA ARG A 27 9.94 8.64 -2.16
C ARG A 27 9.50 10.08 -2.43
N ARG A 28 8.66 10.30 -3.46
CA ARG A 28 8.11 11.63 -3.80
C ARG A 28 7.34 12.26 -2.64
N ARG A 29 6.64 11.45 -1.85
CA ARG A 29 5.88 11.89 -0.67
C ARG A 29 6.70 12.01 0.62
N GLY A 30 7.95 11.56 0.62
CA GLY A 30 8.80 11.56 1.81
C GLY A 30 8.30 10.60 2.91
N TYR A 31 7.66 9.49 2.51
CA TYR A 31 7.22 8.47 3.45
C TYR A 31 8.38 7.57 3.90
N ARG A 32 8.31 7.11 5.14
CA ARG A 32 9.18 6.05 5.63
C ARG A 32 8.54 4.71 5.25
N LEU A 33 9.08 4.08 4.22
CA LEU A 33 8.59 2.79 3.75
C LEU A 33 9.10 1.66 4.65
N GLU A 34 8.20 0.93 5.31
CA GLU A 34 8.55 -0.23 6.16
C GLU A 34 8.71 -1.52 5.34
N GLY A 35 8.09 -1.59 4.17
CA GLY A 35 8.26 -2.70 3.25
C GLY A 35 7.08 -2.95 2.32
N ILE A 36 7.11 -4.12 1.70
CA ILE A 36 6.07 -4.62 0.80
C ILE A 36 5.35 -5.77 1.49
N VAL A 37 4.04 -5.64 1.66
CA VAL A 37 3.18 -6.66 2.25
C VAL A 37 2.40 -7.36 1.13
N ARG A 38 2.69 -8.65 0.93
CA ARG A 38 1.91 -9.50 0.04
C ARG A 38 0.91 -10.31 0.87
N GLY A 39 -0.38 -10.22 0.54
CA GLY A 39 -1.40 -10.94 1.31
C GLY A 39 -2.80 -10.41 1.12
N SER A 40 -3.73 -10.93 1.93
CA SER A 40 -5.10 -10.43 1.97
C SER A 40 -5.15 -9.00 2.51
N TRP A 41 -6.14 -8.22 2.08
CA TRP A 41 -6.41 -6.88 2.62
C TRP A 41 -6.55 -6.87 4.15
N LYS A 42 -7.10 -7.94 4.73
CA LYS A 42 -7.30 -8.07 6.17
C LYS A 42 -6.00 -7.90 6.97
N SER A 43 -4.88 -8.40 6.44
CA SER A 43 -3.58 -8.30 7.08
C SER A 43 -3.09 -6.86 7.13
N VAL A 44 -3.17 -6.12 6.02
CA VAL A 44 -2.71 -4.72 5.99
C VAL A 44 -3.68 -3.78 6.72
N SER A 45 -4.98 -4.05 6.65
CA SER A 45 -6.00 -3.30 7.35
C SER A 45 -5.82 -3.36 8.88
N TRP A 46 -5.37 -4.51 9.41
CA TRP A 46 -5.03 -4.65 10.82
C TRP A 46 -3.84 -3.77 11.22
N MET A 47 -2.78 -3.72 10.40
CA MET A 47 -1.61 -2.86 10.67
C MET A 47 -1.98 -1.39 10.73
N VAL A 48 -2.86 -0.92 9.85
CA VAL A 48 -3.32 0.49 9.91
C VAL A 48 -4.24 0.74 11.11
N THR A 49 -5.15 -0.20 11.40
CA THR A 49 -6.07 -0.07 12.55
C THR A 49 -5.31 0.06 13.87
N ASN A 50 -4.21 -0.70 14.03
CA ASN A 50 -3.33 -0.61 15.20
C ASN A 50 -2.32 0.54 15.14
N ARG A 51 -2.41 1.42 14.12
CA ARG A 51 -1.50 2.55 13.91
C ARG A 51 -0.02 2.16 13.74
N GLU A 52 0.25 0.92 13.35
CA GLU A 52 1.59 0.48 12.97
C GLU A 52 2.02 1.11 11.64
N VAL A 53 1.04 1.42 10.79
CA VAL A 53 1.23 2.05 9.48
C VAL A 53 0.23 3.19 9.33
N ALA A 54 0.69 4.34 8.83
CA ALA A 54 -0.15 5.51 8.58
C ALA A 54 -0.73 5.55 7.16
N VAL A 55 -0.02 5.01 6.17
CA VAL A 55 -0.40 5.05 4.75
C VAL A 55 -0.23 3.67 4.10
N VAL A 56 -1.24 3.23 3.36
CA VAL A 56 -1.12 2.05 2.48
C VAL A 56 -1.06 2.54 1.04
N ILE A 57 0.03 2.19 0.37
CA ILE A 57 0.28 2.51 -1.04
C ILE A 57 -0.13 1.29 -1.86
N ILE A 58 -0.93 1.53 -2.90
CA ILE A 58 -1.36 0.49 -3.85
C ILE A 58 -1.12 0.97 -5.28
N SER A 59 -1.04 0.02 -6.21
CA SER A 59 -0.86 0.31 -7.62
C SER A 59 -2.17 0.55 -8.37
N ASP A 60 -3.30 0.05 -7.88
CA ASP A 60 -4.61 0.16 -8.55
C ASP A 60 -5.76 0.01 -7.53
N TRP A 61 -6.77 0.86 -7.65
CA TRP A 61 -8.01 0.83 -6.85
C TRP A 61 -8.84 -0.45 -7.07
N ALA A 62 -8.70 -1.11 -8.23
CA ALA A 62 -9.42 -2.34 -8.56
C ALA A 62 -9.18 -3.48 -7.56
N TYR A 63 -8.10 -3.40 -6.79
CA TYR A 63 -7.71 -4.43 -5.83
C TYR A 63 -8.23 -4.19 -4.42
N LEU A 64 -8.97 -3.11 -4.19
CA LEU A 64 -9.44 -2.76 -2.86
C LEU A 64 -10.85 -3.31 -2.58
N PRO A 65 -11.09 -3.85 -1.37
CA PRO A 65 -12.43 -4.21 -0.97
C PRO A 65 -13.29 -2.97 -0.67
N PRO A 66 -14.60 -3.06 -0.89
CA PRO A 66 -15.55 -1.99 -0.60
C PRO A 66 -15.82 -1.91 0.91
N ALA A 67 -14.95 -1.23 1.65
CA ALA A 67 -15.06 -1.08 3.11
C ALA A 67 -14.48 0.27 3.54
N PRO A 68 -14.79 0.78 4.75
CA PRO A 68 -14.15 2.00 5.26
C PRO A 68 -12.64 1.80 5.30
N MET A 69 -11.96 2.64 4.53
CA MET A 69 -10.55 2.44 4.27
C MET A 69 -9.72 3.38 5.14
N PRO A 70 -8.57 2.90 5.65
CA PRO A 70 -7.51 3.78 6.10
C PRO A 70 -7.10 4.77 4.99
N ARG A 71 -6.22 5.72 5.30
CA ARG A 71 -5.67 6.62 4.29
C ARG A 71 -4.88 5.81 3.25
N ILE A 72 -5.53 5.54 2.12
CA ILE A 72 -4.96 4.82 0.98
C ILE A 72 -4.61 5.83 -0.09
N GLU A 73 -3.41 5.67 -0.63
CA GLU A 73 -2.92 6.50 -1.72
C GLU A 73 -2.53 5.60 -2.89
N VAL A 74 -2.99 5.97 -4.07
CA VAL A 74 -2.62 5.27 -5.31
C VAL A 74 -1.43 5.96 -5.91
N ALA A 75 -0.46 5.14 -6.31
CA ALA A 75 0.65 5.57 -7.12
C ALA A 75 0.18 5.79 -8.58
N ASP A 76 -0.70 6.76 -8.79
CA ASP A 76 -0.96 7.34 -10.11
C ASP A 76 0.13 8.37 -10.42
N ASP A 77 0.45 8.53 -11.70
CA ASP A 77 1.61 9.30 -12.19
C ASP A 77 1.54 10.79 -11.83
#